data_AF-A0A6A4HE51-F1
#
_entry.id   AF-A0A6A4HE51-F1
#
_cell.length_a   1.000
_cell.length_b   1.000
_cell.length_c   1.000
_cell.angle_alpha   90.00
_cell.angle_beta   90.00
_cell.angle_gamma   90.00
#
_symmetry.space_group_name_H-M   'P 1'
#
loop_
_entity.id
_entity.type
_entity.pdbx_description
1 polymer ?
#
loop_
_entity_poly.entity_id
_entity_poly.type
_entity_poly.pdbx_seq_one_letter_code
_entity_poly.pdbx_strand_id
1 'polypeptide(L)' 'MKNMKLADEIDLKQIATDTHSYIGSNVASLCSEATMQQIHETMDLINLDEDTIDTEVLDALGVIAENFLFALGTLSRIT' A
#
# COMPACT_ATOMS: atom_id res chain seq x y z
N MET A 1 1.49 -6.35 7.34
CA MET A 1 1.92 -5.02 7.84
C MET A 1 3.38 -4.98 8.32
N LYS A 2 3.91 -5.97 9.06
CA LYS A 2 5.28 -5.87 9.63
C LYS A 2 6.45 -5.81 8.62
N ASN A 3 6.26 -6.31 7.40
CA ASN A 3 7.31 -6.34 6.36
C ASN A 3 7.04 -5.36 5.21
N MET A 4 6.18 -4.36 5.44
CA MET A 4 5.78 -3.38 4.45
C MET A 4 6.49 -2.06 4.73
N LYS A 5 7.04 -1.41 3.70
CA LYS A 5 7.54 -0.04 3.84
C LYS A 5 6.34 0.88 3.93
N LEU A 6 6.18 1.53 5.08
CA LEU A 6 5.11 2.49 5.35
C LEU A 6 5.73 3.88 5.35
N ALA A 7 5.00 4.86 4.83
CA ALA A 7 5.35 6.24 5.02
C ALA A 7 5.15 6.66 6.49
N ASP A 8 5.94 7.63 6.95
CA ASP A 8 6.00 8.03 8.37
C ASP A 8 4.67 8.63 8.86
N GLU A 9 3.89 9.20 7.96
CA GLU A 9 2.58 9.80 8.21
C GLU A 9 1.43 8.77 8.35
N ILE A 10 1.69 7.47 8.16
CA ILE A 10 0.65 6.45 8.29
C ILE A 10 0.22 6.27 9.76
N ASP A 11 -1.07 6.52 10.00
CA ASP A 11 -1.72 6.11 11.25
C ASP A 11 -2.32 4.70 11.14
N LEU A 12 -1.54 3.71 11.60
CA LEU A 12 -1.99 2.33 11.68
C LEU A 12 -3.19 2.12 12.62
N LYS A 13 -3.41 3.00 13.62
CA LYS A 13 -4.58 2.89 14.51
C LYS A 13 -5.84 3.28 13.77
N GLN A 14 -5.79 4.33 12.96
CA GLN A 14 -6.93 4.74 12.14
C GLN A 14 -7.32 3.62 11.16
N ILE A 15 -6.35 3.03 10.47
CA ILE A 15 -6.59 1.88 9.57
C ILE A 15 -7.19 0.70 10.33
N ALA A 16 -6.73 0.42 11.56
CA ALA A 16 -7.29 -0.63 12.40
C ALA A 16 -8.76 -0.36 12.80
N THR A 17 -9.11 0.90 13.06
CA THR A 17 -10.50 1.31 13.34
C THR A 17 -11.39 1.13 12.11
N ASP A 18 -10.90 1.53 10.93
CA ASP A 18 -11.67 1.41 9.68
C ASP A 18 -11.83 -0.06 9.23
N THR A 19 -10.95 -0.94 9.70
CA THR A 19 -10.95 -2.39 9.40
C THR A 19 -11.51 -3.25 10.53
N HIS A 20 -12.22 -2.69 11.50
CA HIS A 20 -12.72 -3.43 12.68
C HIS A 20 -13.58 -4.66 12.35
N SER A 21 -14.27 -4.66 11.20
CA SER A 21 -15.11 -5.77 10.72
C SER A 21 -14.36 -6.78 9.86
N TYR A 22 -13.07 -6.57 9.60
CA TYR A 22 -12.26 -7.39 8.70
C TYR A 22 -11.66 -8.58 9.46
N ILE A 23 -11.75 -9.77 8.87
CA ILE A 23 -11.01 -10.93 9.36
C ILE A 23 -9.57 -10.92 8.80
N GLY A 24 -8.68 -11.75 9.37
CA GLY A 24 -7.25 -11.72 9.04
C GLY A 24 -6.94 -11.84 7.54
N SER A 25 -7.77 -12.54 6.77
CA SER A 25 -7.65 -12.62 5.30
C SER A 25 -7.97 -11.28 4.63
N ASN A 26 -9.01 -10.56 5.06
CA ASN A 26 -9.34 -9.24 4.50
C ASN A 26 -8.26 -8.21 4.82
N VAL A 27 -7.67 -8.26 6.02
CA VAL A 27 -6.55 -7.38 6.38
C VAL A 27 -5.32 -7.68 5.54
N ALA A 28 -5.05 -8.96 5.25
CA ALA A 28 -3.96 -9.35 4.35
C ALA A 28 -4.22 -8.84 2.93
N SER A 29 -5.43 -9.04 2.39
CA SER A 29 -5.82 -8.50 1.09
C SER A 29 -5.72 -6.99 1.03
N LEU A 30 -6.10 -6.28 2.10
CA LEU A 30 -5.99 -4.82 2.18
C LEU A 30 -4.54 -4.36 2.07
N CYS A 31 -3.62 -5.02 2.78
CA CYS A 31 -2.20 -4.69 2.71
C CYS A 31 -1.64 -4.95 1.31
N SER A 32 -2.01 -6.09 0.70
CA SER A 32 -1.57 -6.44 -0.65
C SER A 32 -2.07 -5.43 -1.67
N GLU A 33 -3.34 -5.05 -1.61
CA GLU A 33 -3.94 -4.09 -2.53
C GLU A 33 -3.33 -2.69 -2.37
N ALA A 34 -3.13 -2.22 -1.14
CA ALA A 34 -2.46 -0.94 -0.88
C ALA A 34 -1.00 -0.94 -1.37
N THR A 35 -0.29 -2.05 -1.21
CA THR A 35 1.09 -2.20 -1.74
C THR A 35 1.10 -2.17 -3.27
N MET A 36 0.19 -2.91 -3.90
CA MET A 36 0.07 -2.95 -5.35
C MET A 36 -0.29 -1.59 -5.93
N GLN A 37 -1.16 -0.84 -5.26
CA GLN A 37 -1.50 0.51 -5.66
C GLN A 37 -0.26 1.43 -5.61
N GLN A 38 0.54 1.38 -4.54
CA GLN A 38 1.77 2.18 -4.45
C GLN A 38 2.79 1.80 -5.54
N ILE A 39 2.95 0.49 -5.81
CA ILE A 39 3.83 0.01 -6.88
C ILE A 39 3.33 0.54 -8.23
N HIS A 40 2.04 0.48 -8.50
CA HIS A 40 1.46 0.95 -9.77
C HIS A 40 1.66 2.45 -9.96
N GLU A 41 1.48 3.26 -8.91
CA GLU A 41 1.73 4.71 -8.94
C GLU A 41 3.21 5.05 -9.16
N THR A 42 4.12 4.23 -8.65
CA THR A 42 5.57 4.44 -8.77
C THR A 42 6.14 3.81 -10.05
N MET A 43 5.41 2.92 -10.72
CA MET A 43 5.90 2.15 -11.87
C MET A 43 6.29 3.03 -13.06
N ASP A 44 5.61 4.17 -13.24
CA ASP A 44 5.94 5.16 -14.29
C ASP A 44 7.30 5.83 -14.07
N LEU A 45 7.85 5.78 -12.85
CA LEU A 45 9.15 6.34 -12.48
C LEU A 45 10.28 5.31 -12.59
N ILE A 46 9.95 4.03 -12.79
CA ILE A 46 10.93 2.94 -12.83
C ILE A 46 11.32 2.68 -14.29
N ASN A 47 12.60 2.87 -14.62
CA ASN A 47 13.13 2.42 -15.89
C ASN A 47 13.33 0.89 -15.86
N LEU A 48 12.49 0.15 -16.61
CA LEU A 48 12.57 -1.32 -16.67
C LEU A 48 13.76 -1.84 -17.48
N ASP A 49 14.45 -0.97 -18.23
CA ASP A 49 15.66 -1.33 -18.98
C ASP A 49 16.94 -1.29 -18.11
N GLU A 50 16.85 -0.72 -16.90
CA GLU A 50 17.96 -0.63 -15.96
C GLU A 50 17.86 -1.71 -14.88
N ASP A 51 18.99 -2.34 -14.56
CA ASP A 51 19.08 -3.39 -13.52
C ASP A 51 19.03 -2.82 -12.08
N THR A 52 19.02 -1.48 -11.94
CA THR A 52 19.06 -0.78 -10.66
C THR A 52 17.95 0.24 -10.54
N ILE A 53 17.29 0.29 -9.39
CA ILE A 53 16.30 1.31 -9.06
C ILE A 53 16.99 2.42 -8.26
N ASP A 54 16.81 3.67 -8.68
CA ASP A 54 17.32 4.83 -7.96
C ASP A 54 16.83 4.87 -6.52
N THR A 55 17.71 5.27 -5.60
CA THR A 55 17.38 5.33 -4.17
C THR A 55 16.23 6.29 -3.87
N GLU A 56 16.11 7.38 -4.64
CA GLU A 56 15.00 8.33 -4.52
C GLU A 56 13.65 7.67 -4.83
N VAL A 57 13.60 6.80 -5.86
CA VAL A 57 12.41 6.02 -6.21
C VAL A 57 12.16 4.93 -5.16
N LEU A 58 13.20 4.27 -4.66
CA LEU A 58 13.08 3.30 -3.57
C LEU A 58 12.54 3.92 -2.28
N ASP A 59 12.84 5.18 -2.01
CA ASP A 59 12.30 5.92 -0.87
C ASP A 59 10.86 6.36 -1.09
N ALA A 60 10.49 6.69 -2.32
CA ALA A 60 9.11 6.96 -2.70
C ALA A 60 8.20 5.71 -2.69
N LEU A 61 8.74 4.48 -2.71
CA LEU A 61 7.95 3.23 -2.67
C LEU A 61 7.24 2.94 -1.32
N GLY A 62 7.35 3.83 -0.33
CA GLY A 62 6.59 3.70 0.92
C GLY A 62 5.09 3.78 0.67
N VAL A 63 4.31 2.81 1.15
CA VAL A 63 2.85 2.86 1.11
C VAL A 63 2.40 4.06 1.94
N ILE A 64 1.50 4.87 1.40
CA ILE A 64 0.88 6.05 2.04
C ILE A 64 -0.58 5.78 2.41
N ALA A 65 -1.17 6.69 3.20
CA ALA A 65 -2.56 6.57 3.65
C ALA A 65 -3.57 6.48 2.48
N GLU A 66 -3.29 7.17 1.38
CA GLU A 66 -4.15 7.20 0.18
C GLU A 66 -4.26 5.83 -0.49
N ASN A 67 -3.18 5.03 -0.52
CA ASN A 67 -3.25 3.68 -1.06
C ASN A 67 -4.14 2.76 -0.19
N PHE A 68 -4.14 2.96 1.13
CA PHE A 68 -5.05 2.23 2.02
C PHE A 68 -6.51 2.64 1.81
N LEU A 69 -6.79 3.93 1.61
CA LEU A 69 -8.13 4.41 1.27
C LEU A 69 -8.61 3.84 -0.07
N PHE A 70 -7.74 3.80 -1.07
CA PHE A 70 -8.01 3.14 -2.34
C PHE A 70 -8.34 1.66 -2.13
N ALA A 71 -7.49 0.93 -1.40
CA ALA A 71 -7.67 -0.49 -1.13
C ALA A 71 -8.97 -0.79 -0.37
N LEU A 72 -9.36 0.03 0.60
CA LEU A 72 -10.66 -0.07 1.29
C LEU A 72 -11.83 0.11 0.31
N GLY A 73 -11.73 1.09 -0.59
CA GLY A 73 -12.72 1.32 -1.64
C GLY A 73 -12.81 0.16 -2.65
N THR A 74 -11.69 -0.47 -2.96
CA THR A 74 -11.64 -1.63 -3.87
C THR A 74 -12.23 -2.87 -3.21
N LEU A 75 -11.82 -3.20 -1.99
CA LEU A 75 -12.29 -4.40 -1.29
C LEU A 75 -13.77 -4.34 -0.87
N SER A 76 -14.28 -3.14 -0.55
CA SER A 76 -15.71 -2.95 -0.27
C SER A 76 -16.62 -3.14 -1.49
N ARG A 77 -16.07 -3.12 -2.72
CA ARG A 77 -16.83 -3.41 -3.95
C ARG A 77 -16.87 -4.88 -4.32
N ILE A 78 -16.02 -5.71 -3.70
CA ILE A 78 -15.84 -7.12 -4.05
C ILE A 78 -16.44 -8.05 -2.96
N THR A 79 -16.86 -7.47 -1.83
CA THR A 79 -17.51 -8.18 -0.70
C THR A 79 -19.00 -7.86 -0.68
#